data_AF-A0A9D3UMS1-F1
#
_entry.id   AF-A0A9D3UMS1-F1
#
_cell.length_a   1.000
_cell.length_b   1.000
_cell.length_c   1.000
_cell.angle_alpha   90.00
_cell.angle_beta   90.00
_cell.angle_gamma   90.00
#
_symmetry.space_group_name_H-M   'P 1'
#
loop_
_entity.id
_entity.type
_entity.pdbx_description
1 polymer ?
#
loop_
_entity_poly.entity_id
_entity_poly.type
_entity_poly.pdbx_seq_one_letter_code
_entity_poly.pdbx_strand_id
1 'polypeptide(L)' 'MLPILPPPLRRPPGRPTKVRRKEPDEPQTTERLSKRGVEMKYNKCKRIGHNKRSCKGEVGQNIPVQRHQVGVPTQQ' A
#
# COMPACT_ATOMS: atom_id res chain seq x y z
N MET A 1 -37.37 -28.55 -34.65
CA MET A 1 -37.14 -27.13 -34.30
C MET A 1 -36.13 -27.10 -33.17
N LEU A 2 -34.95 -26.48 -33.38
CA LEU A 2 -33.98 -26.32 -32.29
C LEU A 2 -34.48 -25.24 -31.31
N PRO A 3 -34.33 -25.41 -29.99
CA PRO A 3 -34.72 -24.39 -29.02
C PRO A 3 -33.88 -23.13 -29.22
N ILE A 4 -34.53 -21.97 -29.25
CA ILE A 4 -33.83 -20.67 -29.29
C ILE A 4 -33.26 -20.43 -27.89
N LEU A 5 -31.94 -20.46 -27.78
CA LEU A 5 -31.24 -20.13 -26.53
C LEU A 5 -31.24 -18.61 -26.32
N PRO A 6 -31.42 -18.14 -25.07
CA PRO A 6 -31.32 -16.73 -24.75
C PRO A 6 -29.90 -16.20 -25.01
N PRO A 7 -29.76 -14.90 -25.33
CA PRO A 7 -28.45 -14.30 -25.53
C PRO A 7 -27.61 -14.35 -24.24
N PRO A 8 -26.29 -14.58 -24.35
CA PRO A 8 -25.42 -14.64 -23.17
C PRO A 8 -25.32 -13.27 -22.50
N LEU A 9 -25.61 -13.23 -21.19
CA LEU A 9 -25.47 -12.02 -20.38
C LEU A 9 -23.99 -11.63 -20.25
N ARG A 10 -23.61 -10.48 -20.82
CA ARG A 10 -22.26 -9.91 -20.68
C ARG A 10 -22.21 -8.92 -19.52
N ARG A 11 -21.07 -8.89 -18.82
CA ARG A 11 -20.80 -7.85 -17.82
C ARG A 11 -20.33 -6.57 -18.54
N PRO A 12 -20.79 -5.38 -18.12
CA PRO A 12 -20.32 -4.13 -18.72
C PRO A 12 -18.82 -3.94 -18.47
N PRO A 13 -18.08 -3.36 -19.45
CA PRO A 13 -16.69 -2.99 -19.25
C PRO A 13 -16.55 -2.03 -18.07
N GLY A 14 -15.55 -2.24 -17.22
CA GLY A 14 -15.28 -1.41 -16.05
C GLY A 14 -15.92 -1.88 -14.73
N ARG A 15 -16.83 -2.87 -14.75
CA ARG A 15 -17.34 -3.48 -13.49
C ARG A 15 -16.27 -4.41 -12.91
N PRO A 16 -15.76 -4.17 -11.69
CA PRO A 16 -14.80 -5.08 -11.05
C PRO A 16 -15.40 -6.47 -10.85
N THR A 17 -14.59 -7.50 -11.09
CA THR A 17 -14.97 -8.89 -10.83
C THR A 17 -15.07 -9.09 -9.32
N LYS A 18 -16.17 -9.71 -8.85
CA LYS A 18 -16.27 -10.14 -7.45
C LYS A 18 -15.25 -11.24 -7.20
N VAL A 19 -14.22 -10.93 -6.41
CA VAL A 19 -13.20 -11.91 -5.99
C VAL A 19 -13.75 -12.74 -4.83
N ARG A 20 -13.56 -14.07 -4.86
CA ARG A 20 -13.92 -14.97 -3.75
C ARG A 20 -13.01 -14.69 -2.54
N ARG A 21 -13.52 -14.84 -1.32
CA ARG A 21 -12.65 -14.90 -0.13
C ARG A 21 -11.77 -16.15 -0.23
N LYS A 22 -10.47 -16.00 0.04
CA LYS A 22 -9.56 -17.15 0.08
C LYS A 22 -9.77 -17.95 1.37
N GLU A 23 -9.63 -19.27 1.27
CA GLU A 23 -9.60 -20.17 2.44
C GLU A 23 -8.26 -19.98 3.22
N PRO A 24 -8.20 -20.35 4.50
CA PRO A 24 -6.98 -20.15 5.32
C PRO A 24 -5.73 -20.82 4.76
N ASP A 25 -5.88 -21.96 4.09
CA ASP A 25 -4.79 -22.75 3.53
C ASP A 25 -4.35 -22.27 2.13
N GLU A 26 -5.08 -21.34 1.51
CA GLU A 26 -4.71 -20.84 0.19
C GLU A 26 -3.55 -19.84 0.27
N PRO A 27 -2.54 -19.96 -0.60
CA PRO A 27 -1.42 -19.04 -0.61
C PRO A 27 -1.89 -17.60 -0.88
N GLN A 28 -1.61 -16.72 0.07
CA GLN A 28 -1.86 -15.30 -0.06
C GLN A 28 -0.64 -14.65 -0.73
N THR A 29 -0.86 -13.95 -1.84
CA THR A 29 0.20 -13.19 -2.51
C THR A 29 0.62 -12.04 -1.60
N THR A 30 1.78 -12.16 -0.95
CA THR A 30 2.32 -11.20 0.03
C THR A 30 2.92 -9.95 -0.62
N GLU A 31 2.48 -9.57 -1.82
CA GLU A 31 3.01 -8.43 -2.58
C GLU A 31 3.02 -7.14 -1.73
N ARG A 32 2.07 -7.01 -0.80
CA ARG A 32 2.01 -5.91 0.16
C ARG A 32 1.99 -6.43 1.58
N LEU A 33 3.02 -6.05 2.35
CA LEU A 33 3.05 -6.27 3.79
C LEU A 33 1.98 -5.43 4.50
N SER A 34 1.29 -6.06 5.44
CA SER A 34 0.35 -5.36 6.33
C SER A 34 1.10 -4.37 7.21
N LYS A 35 0.52 -3.17 7.41
CA LYS A 35 1.02 -2.18 8.38
C LYS A 35 0.39 -2.34 9.77
N ARG A 36 -0.33 -3.44 10.01
CA ARG A 36 -0.95 -3.72 11.31
C ARG A 36 0.12 -3.83 12.38
N GLY A 37 -0.03 -3.07 13.46
CA GLY A 37 0.94 -3.00 14.57
C GLY A 37 2.17 -2.12 14.29
N VAL A 38 2.29 -1.52 13.10
CA VAL A 38 3.39 -0.60 12.79
C VAL A 38 3.00 0.80 13.23
N GLU A 39 3.86 1.41 14.04
CA GLU A 39 3.69 2.80 14.44
C GLU A 39 4.03 3.75 13.28
N MET A 40 3.02 4.49 12.83
CA MET A 40 3.15 5.39 11.68
C MET A 40 3.64 6.77 12.12
N LYS A 41 4.80 7.17 11.61
CA LYS A 41 5.38 8.50 11.82
C LYS A 41 5.05 9.42 10.65
N TYR A 42 4.76 10.70 10.92
CA TYR A 42 4.65 11.68 9.85
C TYR A 42 6.05 11.97 9.26
N ASN A 43 6.18 11.87 7.94
CA ASN A 43 7.49 11.90 7.27
C ASN A 43 8.30 13.19 7.48
N LYS A 44 7.68 14.34 7.78
CA LYS A 44 8.42 15.60 7.96
C LYS A 44 8.96 15.76 9.38
N CYS A 45 8.13 15.61 10.41
CA CYS A 45 8.54 15.78 11.81
C CYS A 45 9.02 14.48 12.48
N LYS A 46 8.84 13.32 11.82
CA LYS A 46 9.20 11.98 12.31
C LYS A 46 8.60 11.60 13.67
N ARG A 47 7.54 12.30 14.09
CA ARG A 47 6.81 12.02 15.33
C ARG A 47 5.57 11.15 15.07
N ILE A 48 5.20 10.47 16.14
CA ILE A 48 4.07 9.53 16.24
C ILE A 48 2.82 10.30 16.71
N GLY A 49 1.65 9.69 16.57
CA GLY A 49 0.40 10.24 17.11
C GLY A 49 -0.25 11.37 16.30
N HIS A 50 0.34 11.79 15.18
CA HIS A 50 -0.30 12.74 14.26
C HIS A 50 0.12 12.52 12.81
N ASN A 51 -0.71 13.03 11.89
CA ASN A 51 -0.44 13.01 10.46
C ASN A 51 -0.29 14.45 9.93
N LYS A 52 -0.11 14.61 8.62
CA LYS A 52 0.03 15.92 7.97
C LYS A 52 -1.07 16.92 8.35
N ARG A 53 -2.32 16.48 8.53
CA ARG A 53 -3.47 17.35 8.80
C ARG A 53 -3.45 17.91 10.22
N SER A 54 -2.97 17.14 11.19
CA SER A 54 -2.91 17.53 12.60
C SER A 54 -1.52 17.98 13.05
N CYS A 55 -0.55 18.00 12.12
CA CYS A 55 0.80 18.48 12.38
C CYS A 55 0.74 19.98 12.63
N LYS A 56 0.99 20.41 13.88
CA LYS A 56 1.01 21.83 14.26
C LYS A 56 2.18 22.63 13.70
N GLY A 57 2.98 22.02 12.82
CA GLY A 57 4.12 22.63 12.18
C GLY A 57 5.18 22.96 13.21
N GLU A 58 6.20 22.13 13.33
CA GLU A 58 7.45 22.61 13.93
C GLU A 58 8.08 23.56 12.93
N VAL A 59 7.71 24.83 13.04
CA VAL A 59 8.45 25.91 12.43
C VAL A 59 9.86 25.91 13.05
N GLY A 60 10.82 25.29 12.34
CA GLY A 60 12.24 25.59 12.54
C GLY A 60 13.11 24.60 13.31
N GLN A 61 12.72 23.34 13.53
CA GLN A 61 13.66 22.37 14.10
C GLN A 61 14.43 21.61 13.02
N ASN A 62 15.74 21.84 12.99
CA ASN A 62 16.74 21.17 12.17
C ASN A 62 16.81 19.69 12.59
N ILE A 63 15.89 18.86 12.10
CA ILE A 63 15.95 17.41 12.37
C ILE A 63 17.18 16.88 11.62
N PRO A 64 18.16 16.26 12.30
CA PRO A 64 19.30 15.65 11.62
C PRO A 64 18.77 14.51 10.74
N VAL A 65 18.73 14.75 9.44
CA VAL A 65 18.42 13.71 8.47
C VAL A 65 19.64 12.79 8.45
N GLN A 66 19.54 11.60 9.04
CA GLN A 66 20.54 10.55 8.82
C GLN A 66 20.52 10.20 7.34
N ARG A 67 21.44 10.80 6.59
CA ARG A 67 21.72 10.44 5.20
C ARG A 67 22.37 9.07 5.22
N HIS A 68 21.80 8.12 4.47
CA HIS A 68 22.50 6.87 4.22
C HIS A 68 23.80 7.20 3.47
N GLN A 69 24.93 6.84 4.05
CA GLN A 69 26.22 6.91 3.39
C GLN A 69 26.20 5.87 2.26
N VAL A 70 26.08 6.33 1.01
CA VAL A 70 26.35 5.48 -0.15
C VAL A 70 27.84 5.16 -0.12
N GLY A 71 28.18 3.93 0.26
CA GLY A 71 29.56 3.46 0.29
C GLY A 71 30.20 3.63 -1.08
N VAL A 72 31.29 4.40 -1.11
CA VAL A 72 32.14 4.53 -2.30
C VAL A 72 32.86 3.18 -2.47
N PRO A 73 32.77 2.50 -3.61
CA PRO A 73 33.54 1.27 -3.82
C PRO A 73 35.01 1.62 -4.00
N THR A 74 35.84 1.25 -3.03
CA THR A 74 37.30 1.27 -3.14
C THR A 74 37.72 0.24 -4.19
N GLN A 75 38.39 0.69 -5.25
CA GLN A 75 39.05 -0.21 -6.19
C GLN A 75 40.40 -0.67 -5.60
N GLN A 76 40.66 -1.96 -5.76
CA GLN A 76 41.88 -2.67 -5.37
C GLN A 76 43.01 -2.41 -6.37
#